data_AF-A0A147IAQ4-F1
#
_entry.id   AF-A0A147IAQ4-F1
#
_cell.length_a   1.000
_cell.length_b   1.000
_cell.length_c   1.000
_cell.angle_alpha   90.00
_cell.angle_beta   90.00
_cell.angle_gamma   90.00
#
_symmetry.space_group_name_H-M   'P 1'
#
loop_
_entity.id
_entity.type
_entity.pdbx_description
1 polymer ?
#
loop_
_entity_poly.entity_id
_entity_poly.type
_entity_poly.pdbx_seq_one_letter_code
_entity_poly.pdbx_strand_id
1 'polypeptide(L)'
;MLPAMLPSWRFFDAVTASPRLDYMVVSAGGIGSGRWREFRPRVARLGAGAMVRRLFWNAEWNETLFLVSLAERLVGDHGAATEAHSQRELLLRVARHLQRAGLAGSADGFRIRLRFVGRPGRGEPVTEEVVYRSDLHPVGGPIPS
;
A
#
# COMPACT_ATOMS: atom_id res chain seq x y z
N MET A 1 13.36 26.65 -23.37
CA MET A 1 13.55 25.24 -22.99
C MET A 1 12.25 24.76 -22.39
N LEU A 2 11.50 23.91 -23.09
CA LEU A 2 10.28 23.32 -22.56
C LEU A 2 10.70 22.26 -21.52
N PRO A 3 10.17 22.29 -20.29
CA PRO A 3 10.43 21.22 -19.35
C PRO A 3 9.86 19.95 -19.96
N ALA A 4 10.69 18.92 -20.11
CA ALA A 4 10.22 17.60 -20.48
C ALA A 4 9.38 17.09 -19.29
N MET A 5 8.09 17.44 -19.27
CA MET A 5 7.09 16.71 -18.53
C MET A 5 6.98 15.34 -19.19
N LEU A 6 7.89 14.45 -18.82
CA LEU A 6 7.69 13.03 -18.97
C LEU A 6 6.68 12.65 -17.88
N PRO A 7 5.40 12.36 -18.18
CA PRO A 7 4.63 11.59 -17.22
C PRO A 7 5.39 10.27 -17.09
N SER A 8 5.77 9.85 -15.88
CA SER A 8 6.56 8.63 -15.68
C SER A 8 5.73 7.35 -15.91
N TRP A 9 5.04 7.29 -17.05
CA TRP A 9 4.64 6.06 -17.73
C TRP A 9 5.83 5.38 -18.44
N ARG A 10 7.06 5.93 -18.38
CA ARG A 10 8.28 5.21 -18.78
C ARG A 10 8.67 4.05 -17.84
N PHE A 11 7.89 3.78 -16.79
CA PHE A 11 7.95 2.50 -16.07
C PHE A 11 7.19 1.36 -16.79
N PHE A 12 6.47 1.62 -17.89
CA PHE A 12 5.71 0.60 -18.62
C PHE A 12 6.52 -0.25 -19.62
N ASP A 13 7.85 -0.14 -19.67
CA ASP A 13 8.65 -1.25 -20.24
C ASP A 13 8.73 -2.45 -19.27
N ALA A 14 8.34 -2.23 -18.01
CA ALA A 14 8.15 -3.26 -17.00
C ALA A 14 6.72 -3.18 -16.45
N VAL A 15 5.77 -3.83 -17.13
CA VAL A 15 4.42 -4.17 -16.62
C VAL A 15 4.48 -5.08 -15.36
N THR A 16 5.62 -5.18 -14.68
CA THR A 16 5.94 -6.17 -13.66
C THR A 16 5.95 -5.63 -12.23
N ALA A 17 6.18 -4.33 -11.99
CA ALA A 17 6.30 -3.79 -10.63
C ALA A 17 4.93 -3.44 -10.02
N SER A 18 4.40 -4.30 -9.15
CA SER A 18 3.13 -4.07 -8.44
C SER A 18 3.39 -3.35 -7.12
N PRO A 19 2.70 -2.21 -6.85
CA PRO A 19 2.74 -1.61 -5.53
C PRO A 19 2.10 -2.56 -4.49
N ARG A 20 2.69 -2.58 -3.31
CA ARG A 20 2.30 -3.36 -2.13
C ARG A 20 2.29 -2.44 -0.92
N LEU A 21 1.13 -2.35 -0.28
CA LEU A 21 1.03 -1.70 1.02
C LEU A 21 1.33 -2.75 2.09
N ASP A 22 2.31 -2.50 2.95
CA ASP A 22 2.53 -3.29 4.15
C ASP A 22 2.22 -2.44 5.38
N TYR A 23 1.83 -3.09 6.47
CA TYR A 23 1.69 -2.47 7.77
C TYR A 23 2.44 -3.26 8.84
N MET A 24 2.80 -2.55 9.90
CA MET A 24 3.45 -3.11 11.07
C MET A 24 2.75 -2.60 12.31
N VAL A 25 2.35 -3.50 13.21
CA VAL A 25 1.77 -3.14 14.52
C VAL A 25 2.88 -3.08 15.55
N VAL A 26 2.85 -2.07 16.42
CA VAL A 26 3.81 -1.87 17.52
C VAL A 26 3.05 -1.99 18.84
N SER A 27 3.52 -2.82 19.78
CA SER A 27 2.85 -3.10 21.05
C SER A 27 3.64 -2.57 22.27
N ALA A 28 2.89 -2.28 23.33
CA ALA A 28 3.38 -1.79 24.63
C ALA A 28 4.43 -2.74 25.21
N GLY A 29 5.66 -2.26 25.38
CA GLY A 29 6.78 -3.05 25.90
C GLY A 29 8.09 -2.86 25.14
N GLY A 30 8.02 -2.23 23.97
CA GLY A 30 9.17 -1.55 23.38
C GLY A 30 10.05 -2.40 22.47
N ILE A 31 10.73 -1.65 21.60
CA ILE A 31 11.84 -2.05 20.72
C ILE A 31 11.41 -2.90 19.51
N GLY A 32 10.67 -2.23 18.61
CA GLY A 32 11.08 -2.19 17.20
C GLY A 32 11.02 -3.48 16.38
N SER A 33 10.18 -4.46 16.70
CA SER A 33 10.07 -5.67 15.87
C SER A 33 8.64 -6.18 15.66
N GLY A 34 7.72 -5.27 15.31
CA GLY A 34 6.52 -5.71 14.63
C GLY A 34 6.90 -6.37 13.30
N ARG A 35 6.34 -7.53 12.97
CA ARG A 35 6.52 -8.13 11.64
C ARG A 35 5.74 -7.30 10.61
N TRP A 36 6.39 -6.88 9.52
CA TRP A 36 5.68 -6.29 8.38
C TRP A 36 4.72 -7.32 7.78
N ARG A 37 3.46 -6.92 7.61
CA ARG A 37 2.38 -7.73 7.07
C ARG A 37 1.83 -7.03 5.84
N GLU A 38 1.68 -7.79 4.74
CA GLU A 38 1.06 -7.27 3.53
C GLU A 38 -0.41 -6.93 3.82
N PHE A 39 -0.80 -5.69 3.52
CA PHE A 39 -2.18 -5.24 3.57
C PHE A 39 -2.90 -5.84 2.36
N ARG A 40 -3.64 -6.93 2.59
CA ARG A 40 -4.33 -7.75 1.58
C ARG A 40 -3.35 -8.57 0.70
N PRO A 41 -2.80 -9.69 1.21
CA PRO A 41 -1.99 -10.57 0.39
C PRO A 41 -2.80 -11.06 -0.82
N ARG A 42 -2.17 -11.04 -2.00
CA ARG A 42 -2.82 -11.58 -3.21
C ARG A 42 -3.11 -13.07 -3.00
N VAL A 43 -4.35 -13.47 -3.26
CA VAL A 43 -4.75 -14.86 -3.23
C VAL A 43 -3.96 -15.63 -4.31
N ALA A 44 -3.14 -16.60 -3.89
CA ALA A 44 -2.20 -17.30 -4.76
C ALA A 44 -2.88 -18.23 -5.78
N ARG A 45 -4.14 -18.62 -5.55
CA ARG A 45 -4.93 -19.47 -6.45
C ARG A 45 -6.36 -18.96 -6.50
N LEU A 46 -6.81 -18.55 -7.68
CA LEU A 46 -8.21 -18.22 -7.94
C LEU A 46 -8.79 -19.30 -8.84
N GLY A 47 -9.91 -19.90 -8.45
CA GLY A 47 -10.67 -20.76 -9.35
C GLY A 47 -11.31 -19.95 -10.47
N ALA A 48 -11.54 -20.57 -11.63
CA ALA A 48 -12.11 -19.90 -12.80
C ALA A 48 -13.46 -19.20 -12.50
N GLY A 49 -14.32 -19.81 -11.67
CA GLY A 49 -15.59 -19.20 -11.25
C GLY A 49 -15.41 -17.93 -10.38
N ALA A 50 -14.34 -17.86 -9.60
CA ALA A 50 -14.01 -16.66 -8.82
C ALA A 50 -13.46 -15.53 -9.71
N MET A 51 -12.81 -15.85 -10.84
CA MET A 51 -12.41 -14.85 -11.84
C MET A 51 -13.64 -14.23 -12.52
N VAL A 52 -14.61 -15.05 -12.94
CA VAL A 52 -15.84 -14.55 -13.57
C VAL A 52 -16.63 -13.68 -12.60
N ARG A 53 -16.78 -14.09 -11.33
CA ARG A 53 -17.49 -13.29 -10.32
C ARG A 53 -16.80 -11.94 -10.03
N ARG A 54 -15.48 -11.87 -10.15
CA ARG A 54 -14.71 -10.61 -10.01
C ARG A 54 -14.96 -9.62 -11.14
N LEU A 55 -15.38 -10.07 -12.32
CA LEU A 55 -15.72 -9.20 -13.45
C LEU A 55 -17.02 -8.41 -13.21
N PHE A 56 -17.96 -8.98 -12.44
CA PHE A 56 -19.31 -8.43 -12.31
C PHE A 56 -19.50 -7.50 -11.11
N TRP A 57 -18.79 -7.69 -9.99
CA TRP A 57 -18.68 -6.72 -8.89
C TRP A 57 -17.76 -7.28 -7.80
N ASN A 58 -16.68 -6.57 -7.45
CA ASN A 58 -15.91 -6.91 -6.25
C ASN A 58 -15.36 -5.64 -5.58
N ALA A 59 -15.95 -5.27 -4.44
CA ALA A 59 -15.51 -4.14 -3.63
C ALA A 59 -14.01 -4.22 -3.28
N GLU A 60 -13.46 -5.43 -3.13
CA GLU A 60 -12.04 -5.64 -2.86
C GLU A 60 -11.15 -5.37 -4.09
N TRP A 61 -11.66 -5.54 -5.32
CA TRP A 61 -10.92 -5.20 -6.55
C TRP A 61 -10.89 -3.69 -6.77
N ASN A 62 -12.01 -2.99 -6.54
CA ASN A 62 -12.06 -1.53 -6.56
C ASN A 62 -11.13 -0.92 -5.49
N GLU A 63 -11.10 -1.49 -4.30
CA GLU A 63 -10.19 -1.05 -3.23
C GLU A 63 -8.73 -1.28 -3.61
N THR A 64 -8.40 -2.39 -4.29
CA THR A 64 -7.04 -2.65 -4.78
C THR A 64 -6.61 -1.62 -5.82
N LEU A 65 -7.47 -1.30 -6.79
CA LEU A 65 -7.20 -0.25 -7.78
C LEU A 65 -7.06 1.12 -7.11
N PHE A 66 -7.89 1.40 -6.12
CA PHE A 66 -7.80 2.64 -5.36
C PHE A 66 -6.46 2.77 -4.60
N LEU A 67 -6.00 1.69 -3.96
CA LEU A 67 -4.68 1.66 -3.31
C LEU A 67 -3.53 1.87 -4.30
N VAL A 68 -3.65 1.32 -5.51
CA VAL A 68 -2.69 1.56 -6.60
C VAL A 68 -2.69 3.04 -7.00
N SER A 69 -3.86 3.66 -7.18
CA SER A 69 -3.97 5.09 -7.48
C SER A 69 -3.41 5.98 -6.36
N LEU A 70 -3.58 5.61 -5.09
CA LEU A 70 -2.96 6.34 -3.96
C LEU A 70 -1.43 6.20 -3.99
N ALA A 71 -0.93 5.01 -4.30
CA ALA A 71 0.49 4.76 -4.44
C ALA A 71 1.12 5.58 -5.57
N GLU A 72 0.45 5.65 -6.73
CA GLU A 72 0.87 6.47 -7.87
C GLU A 72 0.94 7.96 -7.51
N ARG A 73 -0.09 8.47 -6.81
CA ARG A 73 -0.13 9.86 -6.36
C ARG A 73 0.95 10.20 -5.34
N LEU A 74 1.34 9.23 -4.51
CA LEU A 74 2.36 9.41 -3.48
C LEU A 74 3.79 9.44 -4.05
N VAL A 75 4.01 8.80 -5.20
CA VAL A 75 5.33 8.66 -5.84
C VAL A 75 5.51 9.64 -6.99
N GLY A 76 4.42 10.10 -7.62
CA GLY A 76 4.45 11.09 -8.69
C GLY A 76 4.37 12.53 -8.18
N ASP A 77 4.85 13.47 -8.99
CA ASP A 77 4.83 14.91 -8.73
C ASP A 77 3.41 15.51 -8.87
N HIS A 78 2.57 15.29 -7.86
CA HIS A 78 1.18 15.77 -7.81
C HIS A 78 0.97 16.91 -6.79
N GLY A 79 2.06 17.43 -6.22
CA GLY A 79 2.07 18.45 -5.18
C GLY A 79 1.80 17.92 -3.76
N ALA A 80 2.37 18.62 -2.78
CA ALA A 80 2.37 18.21 -1.37
C ALA A 80 0.99 17.94 -0.76
N ALA A 81 -0.05 18.67 -1.20
CA ALA A 81 -1.42 18.46 -0.72
C ALA A 81 -2.01 17.11 -1.19
N THR A 82 -1.72 16.69 -2.42
CA THR A 82 -2.18 15.41 -2.98
C THR A 82 -1.47 14.23 -2.32
N GLU A 83 -0.17 14.39 -2.05
CA GLU A 83 0.62 13.42 -1.31
C GLU A 83 0.09 13.25 0.11
N ALA A 84 -0.11 14.34 0.86
CA ALA A 84 -0.66 14.31 2.22
C ALA A 84 -2.04 13.64 2.27
N HIS A 85 -2.94 13.99 1.33
CA HIS A 85 -4.24 13.33 1.21
C HIS A 85 -4.08 11.82 0.97
N SER A 86 -3.16 11.42 0.09
CA SER A 86 -2.97 10.02 -0.25
C SER A 86 -2.41 9.21 0.93
N GLN A 87 -1.44 9.78 1.66
CA GLN A 87 -0.92 9.19 2.90
C GLN A 87 -2.02 9.00 3.94
N ARG A 88 -2.85 10.04 4.14
CA ARG A 88 -3.98 9.99 5.08
C ARG A 88 -4.97 8.89 4.74
N GLU A 89 -5.33 8.75 3.47
CA GLU A 89 -6.26 7.70 3.01
C GLU A 89 -5.69 6.28 3.21
N LEU A 90 -4.38 6.09 3.02
CA LEU A 90 -3.71 4.81 3.32
C LEU A 90 -3.73 4.51 4.83
N LEU A 91 -3.38 5.50 5.65
CA LEU A 91 -3.38 5.37 7.11
C LEU A 91 -4.80 5.06 7.65
N LEU A 92 -5.82 5.77 7.17
CA LEU A 92 -7.23 5.54 7.55
C LEU A 92 -7.69 4.12 7.22
N ARG A 93 -7.26 3.56 6.10
CA ARG A 93 -7.62 2.20 5.70
C ARG A 93 -6.96 1.15 6.59
N VAL A 94 -5.68 1.31 6.88
CA VAL A 94 -4.96 0.39 7.76
C VAL A 94 -5.50 0.49 9.20
N ALA A 95 -5.74 1.70 9.71
CA ALA A 95 -6.35 1.89 11.03
C ALA A 95 -7.71 1.18 11.14
N ARG A 96 -8.61 1.39 10.16
CA ARG A 96 -9.92 0.70 10.14
C ARG A 96 -9.79 -0.82 10.06
N HIS A 97 -8.81 -1.33 9.31
CA HIS A 97 -8.54 -2.76 9.26
C HIS A 97 -8.07 -3.32 10.61
N LEU A 98 -7.16 -2.62 11.30
CA LEU A 98 -6.67 -3.00 12.63
C LEU A 98 -7.76 -2.93 13.69
N GLN A 99 -8.63 -1.91 13.64
CA GLN A 99 -9.79 -1.78 14.53
C GLN A 99 -10.76 -2.95 14.35
N ARG A 100 -11.10 -3.30 13.10
CA ARG A 100 -11.96 -4.47 12.81
C ARG A 100 -11.33 -5.79 13.22
N ALA A 101 -9.99 -5.87 13.22
CA ALA A 101 -9.25 -7.03 13.69
C ALA A 101 -9.11 -7.10 15.23
N GLY A 102 -9.68 -6.14 15.97
CA GLY A 102 -9.63 -6.10 17.44
C GLY A 102 -8.28 -5.66 18.01
N LEU A 103 -7.38 -5.11 17.19
CA LEU A 103 -6.01 -4.73 17.61
C LEU A 103 -5.90 -3.30 18.12
N ALA A 104 -7.01 -2.56 18.22
CA ALA A 104 -7.02 -1.16 18.66
C ALA A 104 -6.70 -0.97 20.15
N GLY A 105 -6.97 -1.96 20.99
CA GLY A 105 -6.73 -1.90 22.43
C GLY A 105 -5.40 -2.52 22.89
N SER A 106 -4.69 -3.22 22.00
CA SER A 106 -3.49 -4.01 22.33
C SER A 106 -2.20 -3.51 21.68
N ALA A 107 -2.29 -2.41 20.92
CA ALA A 107 -1.19 -1.85 20.15
C ALA A 107 -0.99 -0.37 20.47
N ASP A 108 0.25 0.04 20.67
CA ASP A 108 0.64 1.45 20.85
C ASP A 108 0.42 2.23 19.55
N GLY A 109 0.60 1.55 18.41
CA GLY A 109 0.44 2.16 17.12
C GLY A 109 0.75 1.22 15.97
N PHE A 110 0.78 1.79 14.77
CA PHE A 110 1.13 1.11 13.55
C PHE A 110 1.97 2.01 12.63
N ARG A 111 2.72 1.38 11.73
CA ARG A 111 3.39 2.04 10.61
C ARG A 111 2.89 1.42 9.32
N ILE A 112 2.92 2.19 8.24
CA ILE A 112 2.70 1.70 6.90
C ILE A 112 3.95 1.91 6.05
N ARG A 113 4.13 1.08 5.02
CA ARG A 113 5.11 1.32 3.97
C ARG A 113 4.54 0.93 2.61
N LEU A 114 4.97 1.62 1.58
CA LEU A 114 4.70 1.26 0.21
C LEU A 114 5.95 0.63 -0.40
N ARG A 115 5.77 -0.52 -1.03
CA ARG A 115 6.85 -1.30 -1.62
C ARG A 115 6.47 -1.71 -3.05
N PHE A 116 7.34 -1.45 -4.01
CA PHE A 116 7.18 -1.97 -5.36
C PHE A 116 7.84 -3.34 -5.44
N VAL A 117 7.09 -4.32 -5.92
CA VAL A 117 7.58 -5.67 -6.13
C VAL A 117 7.50 -5.99 -7.61
N GLY A 118 8.65 -6.14 -8.23
CA GLY A 118 8.78 -6.38 -9.66
C GLY A 118 9.64 -7.58 -9.98
N ARG A 119 9.54 -8.04 -11.22
CA ARG A 119 10.52 -8.94 -11.82
C ARG A 119 11.04 -8.26 -13.09
N PRO A 120 12.33 -7.91 -13.18
CA PRO A 120 12.85 -7.15 -14.33
C PRO A 120 12.79 -7.97 -15.63
N GLY A 121 13.03 -9.28 -15.56
CA GLY A 121 13.03 -10.16 -16.71
C GLY A 121 12.63 -11.62 -16.41
N ARG A 122 12.37 -12.40 -17.46
CA ARG A 122 12.00 -13.83 -17.31
C ARG A 122 13.19 -14.63 -16.76
N GLY A 123 13.05 -15.15 -15.54
CA GLY A 123 14.12 -15.90 -14.87
C GLY A 123 14.95 -15.08 -13.89
N GLU A 124 14.72 -13.77 -13.81
CA GLU A 124 15.39 -12.90 -12.85
C GLU A 124 14.76 -12.96 -11.45
N PRO A 125 15.55 -12.69 -10.39
CA PRO A 125 15.04 -12.60 -9.04
C PRO A 125 13.96 -11.52 -8.93
N VAL A 126 13.02 -11.73 -8.01
CA VAL A 126 12.04 -10.70 -7.66
C VAL A 126 12.79 -9.59 -6.93
N THR A 127 12.59 -8.36 -7.37
CA THR A 127 13.13 -7.16 -6.73
C THR A 127 12.05 -6.48 -5.91
N GLU A 128 12.47 -5.94 -4.76
CA GLU A 128 11.59 -5.20 -3.86
C GLU A 128 12.22 -3.86 -3.50
N GLU A 129 11.46 -2.78 -3.65
CA GLU A 129 11.91 -1.42 -3.34
C GLU A 129 10.89 -0.73 -2.44
N VAL A 130 11.32 -0.22 -1.28
CA VAL A 130 10.46 0.57 -0.38
C VAL A 130 10.58 2.03 -0.77
N VAL A 131 9.49 2.60 -1.28
CA VAL A 131 9.47 3.99 -1.77
C VAL A 131 8.87 4.97 -0.76
N TYR A 132 8.15 4.46 0.25
CA TYR A 132 7.53 5.27 1.28
C TYR A 132 7.43 4.51 2.59
N ARG A 133 7.62 5.21 3.70
CA ARG A 133 7.41 4.70 5.06
C ARG A 133 6.83 5.82 5.93
N SER A 134 5.75 5.53 6.65
CA SER A 134 5.16 6.48 7.59
C SER A 134 5.90 6.49 8.93
N ASP A 135 5.65 7.54 9.70
CA ASP A 135 5.90 7.58 11.13
C ASP A 135 4.97 6.62 11.89
N LEU A 136 5.16 6.54 13.21
CA LEU A 136 4.28 5.76 14.08
C LEU A 136 2.96 6.50 14.28
N HIS A 137 1.85 5.84 13.94
CA HIS A 137 0.50 6.36 14.13
C HIS A 137 -0.29 5.53 15.16
N PRO A 138 -1.08 6.15 16.04
CA PRO A 138 -1.92 5.42 16.98
C PRO A 138 -3.05 4.68 16.25
N VAL A 139 -3.41 3.48 16.70
CA VAL A 139 -4.51 2.70 16.08
C VAL A 139 -5.89 3.32 16.36
N GLY A 140 -6.05 3.99 17.51
CA GLY A 140 -7.29 4.63 17.94
C GLY A 140 -7.24 6.16 18.00
N GLY A 141 -6.13 6.79 17.62
CA GLY A 141 -5.94 8.24 17.69
C GLY A 141 -6.27 8.97 16.38
N PRO A 142 -6.33 10.31 16.41
CA PRO A 142 -6.54 11.11 15.21
C PRO A 142 -5.40 10.89 14.20
N ILE A 143 -5.75 10.72 12.93
CA ILE A 143 -4.79 10.68 11.83
C ILE A 143 -4.53 12.14 11.42
N PRO A 144 -3.26 12.60 11.34
CA PRO A 144 -2.94 14.00 11.10
C PRO A 144 -3.58 14.52 9.80
N SER A 145 -3.99 15.80 9.84
CA SER A 145 -4.66 16.54 8.78
C SER A 145 -3.71 16.97 7.68
#